data_AF-A0AAD4Z5N1-F1
#
_entry.id   AF-A0AAD4Z5N1-F1
#
_cell.length_a   1.000
_cell.length_b   1.000
_cell.length_c   1.000
_cell.angle_alpha   90.00
_cell.angle_beta   90.00
_cell.angle_gamma   90.00
#
_symmetry.space_group_name_H-M   'P 1'
#
loop_
_entity.id
_entity.type
_entity.pdbx_description
1 polymer ?
#
loop_
_entity_poly.entity_id
_entity_poly.type
_entity_poly.pdbx_seq_one_letter_code
_entity_poly.pdbx_strand_id
1 'polypeptide(L)'
;MARGKPVSKSLIAVQYIGEVWKDKAPLLLSDPYLRAQAMFWVDFVDKKVYENRKRTWRTKGEEQEAAKREFLECTRLLEEELGDKPYLGRENLGFVDVALIPTYSWFYVREKFGNFSVEAKHPKFIA
;
A
#
# COMPACT_ATOMS: atom_id res chain seq x y z
N MET A 1 -9.52 5.58 -21.71
CA MET A 1 -10.79 6.19 -21.24
C MET A 1 -11.88 5.14 -21.26
N ALA A 2 -12.72 5.06 -20.21
CA ALA A 2 -13.86 4.15 -20.14
C ALA A 2 -15.04 4.59 -21.04
N ARG A 3 -14.76 4.99 -22.29
CA ARG A 3 -15.74 5.40 -23.33
C ARG A 3 -16.82 6.35 -22.79
N GLY A 4 -16.41 7.42 -22.11
CA GLY A 4 -17.31 8.43 -21.54
C GLY A 4 -18.00 8.06 -20.21
N LYS A 5 -17.75 6.86 -19.66
CA LYS A 5 -18.32 6.43 -18.37
C LYS A 5 -17.34 6.72 -17.22
N PRO A 6 -17.74 7.45 -16.16
CA PRO A 6 -16.86 7.70 -15.02
C PRO A 6 -16.65 6.43 -14.19
N VAL A 7 -15.44 6.25 -13.68
CA VAL A 7 -15.09 5.23 -12.68
C VAL A 7 -14.47 5.95 -11.48
N SER A 8 -15.14 5.88 -10.33
CA SER A 8 -14.74 6.58 -9.10
C SER A 8 -14.10 5.61 -8.10
N LYS A 9 -13.32 6.17 -7.17
CA LYS A 9 -12.42 5.46 -6.22
C LYS A 9 -11.16 4.93 -6.91
N SER A 10 -10.00 5.25 -6.35
CA SER A 10 -8.69 4.88 -6.91
C SER A 10 -8.55 3.37 -7.11
N LEU A 11 -8.86 2.57 -6.08
CA LEU A 11 -8.71 1.11 -6.13
C LEU A 11 -9.66 0.47 -7.15
N ILE A 12 -10.91 0.95 -7.24
CA ILE A 12 -11.87 0.49 -8.24
C ILE A 12 -11.40 0.87 -9.65
N ALA A 13 -10.86 2.07 -9.83
CA ALA A 13 -10.31 2.51 -11.11
C ALA A 13 -9.10 1.68 -11.54
N VAL A 14 -8.19 1.33 -10.61
CA VAL A 14 -7.03 0.47 -10.90
C VAL A 14 -7.48 -0.96 -11.23
N GLN A 15 -8.45 -1.50 -10.48
CA GLN A 15 -9.03 -2.80 -10.80
C GLN A 15 -9.67 -2.82 -12.19
N TYR A 16 -10.47 -1.79 -12.53
CA TYR A 16 -11.06 -1.63 -13.85
C TYR A 16 -9.99 -1.57 -14.95
N ILE A 17 -8.88 -0.86 -14.71
CA ILE A 17 -7.76 -0.82 -15.66
C ILE A 17 -7.15 -2.22 -15.84
N GLY A 18 -6.94 -2.96 -14.75
CA GLY A 18 -6.42 -4.33 -14.79
C GLY A 18 -7.32 -5.30 -15.55
N GLU A 19 -8.64 -5.14 -15.43
CA GLU A 19 -9.63 -5.99 -16.13
C GLU A 19 -9.74 -5.65 -17.62
N VAL A 20 -9.68 -4.36 -17.99
CA VAL A 20 -9.86 -3.90 -19.37
C VAL A 20 -8.60 -4.03 -20.22
N TRP A 21 -7.41 -3.80 -19.64
CA TRP A 21 -6.12 -3.87 -20.34
C TRP A 21 -5.27 -5.07 -19.90
N LYS A 22 -5.92 -6.19 -19.59
CA LYS A 22 -5.30 -7.45 -19.11
C LYS A 22 -4.12 -7.94 -19.96
N ASP A 23 -4.14 -7.70 -21.28
CA ASP A 23 -3.14 -8.21 -22.21
C ASP A 23 -1.87 -7.33 -22.28
N LYS A 24 -1.85 -6.17 -21.61
CA LYS A 24 -0.73 -5.21 -21.65
C LYS A 24 0.14 -5.23 -20.40
N ALA A 25 -0.48 -5.34 -19.23
CA ALA A 25 0.19 -5.42 -17.94
C ALA A 25 -0.79 -6.03 -16.92
N PRO A 26 -0.68 -7.33 -16.58
CA PRO A 26 -1.62 -7.98 -15.70
C PRO A 26 -1.40 -7.54 -14.24
N LEU A 27 -2.03 -6.44 -13.84
CA LEU A 27 -2.03 -5.96 -12.45
C LEU A 27 -2.76 -6.92 -11.50
N LEU A 28 -3.69 -7.70 -12.04
CA LEU A 28 -4.50 -8.66 -11.31
C LEU A 28 -4.07 -10.07 -11.69
N LEU A 29 -3.80 -10.88 -10.67
CA LEU A 29 -3.46 -12.29 -10.86
C LEU A 29 -4.67 -13.05 -11.40
N SER A 30 -4.44 -13.97 -12.35
CA SER A 30 -5.51 -14.78 -12.95
C SER A 30 -6.06 -15.83 -11.98
N ASP A 31 -5.19 -16.40 -11.14
CA ASP A 31 -5.57 -17.35 -10.11
C ASP A 31 -6.49 -16.70 -9.06
N PRO A 32 -7.69 -17.27 -8.79
CA PRO A 32 -8.65 -16.68 -7.86
C PRO A 32 -8.13 -16.53 -6.42
N TYR A 33 -7.34 -17.49 -5.94
CA TYR A 33 -6.82 -17.47 -4.57
C TYR A 33 -5.75 -16.38 -4.42
N LEU A 34 -4.81 -16.33 -5.36
CA LEU A 34 -3.78 -15.29 -5.38
C LEU A 34 -4.38 -13.90 -5.56
N ARG A 35 -5.44 -13.78 -6.38
CA ARG A 35 -6.19 -12.53 -6.50
C ARG A 35 -6.83 -12.13 -5.18
N ALA A 36 -7.45 -13.07 -4.47
CA ALA A 36 -8.06 -12.80 -3.17
C ALA A 36 -7.03 -12.33 -2.13
N GLN A 37 -5.83 -12.93 -2.12
CA GLN A 37 -4.71 -12.46 -1.29
C GLN A 37 -4.29 -11.03 -1.65
N ALA A 38 -4.15 -10.72 -2.94
CA ALA A 38 -3.83 -9.36 -3.37
C ALA A 38 -4.90 -8.35 -2.96
N MET A 39 -6.19 -8.70 -3.08
CA MET A 39 -7.30 -7.85 -2.65
C MET A 39 -7.29 -7.61 -1.14
N PHE A 40 -6.93 -8.62 -0.34
CA PHE A 40 -6.76 -8.47 1.11
C PHE A 40 -5.69 -7.44 1.44
N TRP A 41 -4.52 -7.52 0.79
CA TRP A 41 -3.43 -6.57 1.04
C TRP A 41 -3.75 -5.16 0.54
N VAL A 42 -4.45 -5.02 -0.58
CA VAL A 42 -4.97 -3.72 -1.04
C VAL A 42 -5.92 -3.10 -0.02
N ASP A 43 -6.86 -3.88 0.53
CA ASP A 43 -7.77 -3.43 1.58
C ASP A 43 -7.04 -3.08 2.88
N PHE A 44 -6.02 -3.87 3.25
CA PHE A 44 -5.14 -3.58 4.38
C PHE A 44 -4.42 -2.25 4.20
N VAL A 45 -3.85 -1.98 3.02
CA VAL A 45 -3.18 -0.71 2.72
C VAL A 45 -4.16 0.47 2.85
N ASP A 46 -5.34 0.38 2.26
CA ASP A 46 -6.36 1.44 2.33
C ASP A 46 -6.80 1.73 3.78
N LYS A 47 -7.14 0.67 4.52
CA LYS A 47 -7.73 0.81 5.86
C LYS A 47 -6.71 1.03 6.97
N LYS A 48 -5.51 0.48 6.85
CA LYS A 48 -4.49 0.55 7.91
C LYS A 48 -3.43 1.59 7.60
N VAL A 49 -2.88 1.60 6.40
CA VAL A 49 -1.78 2.51 6.07
C VAL A 49 -2.30 3.91 5.78
N TYR A 50 -3.31 4.06 4.91
CA TYR A 50 -3.83 5.38 4.52
C TYR A 50 -4.65 6.06 5.62
N GLU A 51 -5.51 5.34 6.34
CA GLU A 51 -6.27 5.97 7.44
C GLU A 51 -5.38 6.34 8.62
N ASN A 52 -4.36 5.53 8.95
CA ASN A 52 -3.39 5.89 9.98
C ASN A 52 -2.63 7.19 9.63
N ARG A 53 -2.44 7.51 8.33
CA ARG A 53 -1.83 8.77 7.87
C ARG A 53 -2.35 9.96 8.61
N LYS A 54 -3.68 10.08 8.75
CA LYS A 54 -4.32 11.25 9.34
C LYS A 54 -3.96 11.42 10.81
N ARG A 55 -3.78 10.31 11.53
CA ARG A 55 -3.46 10.32 12.96
C ARG A 55 -2.01 10.72 13.18
N THR A 56 -1.06 10.20 12.41
CA THR A 56 0.38 10.51 12.59
C THR A 56 0.70 12.02 12.54
N TRP A 57 0.01 12.80 11.69
CA TRP A 57 0.27 14.24 11.52
C TRP A 57 -0.70 15.17 12.27
N ARG A 58 -1.92 14.74 12.62
CA ARG A 58 -2.93 15.61 13.28
C ARG A 58 -2.92 15.52 14.80
N THR A 59 -2.39 14.43 15.37
CA THR A 59 -2.47 14.18 16.81
C THR A 59 -1.12 14.43 17.47
N LYS A 60 -1.10 14.56 18.80
CA LYS A 60 0.10 14.78 19.62
C LYS A 60 0.06 13.88 20.85
N GLY A 61 1.21 13.72 21.51
CA GLY A 61 1.32 12.92 22.73
C GLY A 61 1.05 11.43 22.49
N GLU A 62 0.33 10.79 23.40
CA GLU A 62 0.10 9.34 23.40
C GLU A 62 -0.61 8.84 22.13
N GLU A 63 -1.57 9.60 21.60
CA GLU A 63 -2.29 9.19 20.39
C GLU A 63 -1.38 9.18 19.16
N GLN A 64 -0.44 10.12 19.08
CA GLN A 64 0.55 10.15 18.01
C GLN A 64 1.50 8.96 18.12
N GLU A 65 1.97 8.65 19.33
CA GLU A 65 2.81 7.48 19.59
C GLU A 65 2.12 6.16 19.26
N ALA A 66 0.83 6.02 19.60
CA ALA A 66 0.04 4.86 19.21
C ALA A 66 -0.09 4.74 17.69
N ALA A 67 -0.33 5.86 16.99
CA ALA A 67 -0.40 5.87 15.53
C ALA A 67 0.94 5.49 14.88
N LYS A 68 2.08 5.94 15.44
CA LYS A 68 3.43 5.55 14.98
C LYS A 68 3.64 4.05 15.13
N ARG A 69 3.32 3.48 16.29
CA ARG A 69 3.46 2.04 16.55
C ARG A 69 2.62 1.22 15.58
N GLU A 70 1.37 1.61 15.36
CA GLU A 70 0.48 0.95 14.40
C GLU A 70 1.02 1.04 12.96
N PHE A 71 1.53 2.21 12.54
CA PHE A 71 2.12 2.38 11.21
C PHE A 71 3.35 1.49 11.01
N LEU A 72 4.26 1.46 11.99
CA LEU A 72 5.46 0.62 11.95
C LEU A 72 5.11 -0.87 11.94
N GLU A 73 4.08 -1.27 12.67
CA GLU A 73 3.59 -2.64 12.61
C GLU A 73 3.01 -2.98 11.23
N CYS A 74 2.31 -2.03 10.59
CA CYS A 74 1.84 -2.22 9.22
C CYS A 74 3.00 -2.37 8.23
N THR A 75 4.07 -1.57 8.38
CA THR A 75 5.26 -1.70 7.53
C THR A 75 5.98 -3.02 7.77
N ARG A 76 6.05 -3.51 9.01
CA ARG A 76 6.59 -4.84 9.34
C ARG A 76 5.82 -5.95 8.61
N LEU A 77 4.50 -5.94 8.69
CA LEU A 77 3.64 -6.94 8.04
C LEU A 77 3.78 -6.92 6.51
N LEU A 78 3.92 -5.73 5.91
CA LEU A 78 4.14 -5.59 4.47
C LEU A 78 5.54 -6.03 4.06
N GLU A 79 6.56 -5.78 4.88
CA GLU A 79 7.93 -6.27 4.67
C GLU A 79 7.98 -7.82 4.75
N GLU A 80 7.26 -8.42 5.68
CA GLU A 80 7.13 -9.87 5.81
C GLU A 80 6.37 -10.48 4.63
N GLU A 81 5.29 -9.85 4.18
CA GLU A 81 4.61 -10.27 2.95
C GLU A 81 5.52 -10.12 1.75
N LEU A 82 6.30 -9.05 1.63
CA LEU A 82 7.26 -8.89 0.53
C LEU A 82 8.26 -10.06 0.53
N GLY A 83 8.81 -10.40 1.71
CA GLY A 83 9.77 -11.48 1.86
C GLY A 83 11.01 -11.23 1.02
N ASP A 84 11.31 -12.14 0.09
CA ASP A 84 12.40 -12.00 -0.89
C ASP A 84 11.90 -11.73 -2.33
N LYS A 85 10.60 -11.41 -2.47
CA LYS A 85 10.02 -11.05 -3.77
C LYS A 85 10.45 -9.63 -4.15
N PRO A 86 10.69 -9.33 -5.44
CA PRO A 86 10.98 -7.97 -5.87
C PRO A 86 9.77 -7.03 -5.73
N TYR A 87 8.54 -7.58 -5.76
CA TYR A 87 7.29 -6.83 -5.59
C TYR A 87 6.28 -7.62 -4.75
N LEU A 88 5.30 -6.93 -4.16
CA LEU A 88 4.14 -7.58 -3.53
C LEU A 88 3.27 -8.27 -4.60
N GLY A 89 3.32 -7.79 -5.84
CA GLY A 89 2.84 -8.46 -7.05
C GLY A 89 3.67 -9.67 -7.50
N ARG A 90 4.67 -10.08 -6.71
CA ARG A 90 5.63 -11.18 -6.97
C ARG A 90 6.72 -10.77 -7.95
N GLU A 91 6.67 -11.25 -9.18
CA GLU A 91 7.74 -11.04 -10.17
C GLU A 91 7.65 -9.66 -10.86
N ASN A 92 6.45 -9.07 -10.88
CA ASN A 92 6.16 -7.79 -11.51
C ASN A 92 5.34 -6.90 -10.57
N LEU A 93 5.29 -5.60 -10.86
CA LEU A 93 4.37 -4.68 -10.19
C LEU A 93 2.92 -5.17 -10.32
N GLY A 94 2.27 -5.38 -9.18
CA GLY A 94 0.89 -5.82 -9.07
C GLY A 94 -0.01 -4.79 -8.42
N PHE A 95 -1.27 -5.18 -8.21
CA PHE A 95 -2.28 -4.29 -7.63
C PHE A 95 -1.90 -3.77 -6.23
N VAL A 96 -1.28 -4.61 -5.40
CA VAL A 96 -0.83 -4.21 -4.05
C VAL A 96 0.24 -3.13 -4.13
N ASP A 97 1.21 -3.27 -5.03
CA ASP A 97 2.28 -2.28 -5.21
C ASP A 97 1.71 -0.94 -5.65
N VAL A 98 0.79 -0.95 -6.62
CA VAL A 98 0.11 0.27 -7.10
C VAL A 98 -0.70 0.96 -5.99
N ALA A 99 -1.33 0.19 -5.10
CA ALA A 99 -2.03 0.75 -3.94
C ALA A 99 -1.07 1.37 -2.92
N LEU A 100 0.10 0.74 -2.70
CA LEU A 100 1.05 1.09 -1.66
C LEU A 100 1.98 2.25 -2.02
N ILE A 101 2.56 2.24 -3.24
CA ILE A 101 3.60 3.18 -3.70
C ILE A 101 3.29 4.65 -3.39
N PRO A 102 2.07 5.19 -3.59
CA PRO A 102 1.82 6.60 -3.29
C PRO A 102 2.02 6.95 -1.82
N THR A 103 1.94 5.99 -0.90
CA THR A 103 2.25 6.17 0.52
C THR A 103 3.73 6.49 0.74
N TYR A 104 4.64 5.93 -0.07
CA TYR A 104 6.08 6.16 0.05
C TYR A 104 6.43 7.65 -0.01
N SER A 105 5.77 8.40 -0.91
CA SER A 105 5.93 9.86 -1.02
C SER A 105 5.64 10.63 0.29
N TRP A 106 4.85 10.04 1.20
CA TRP A 106 4.48 10.62 2.48
C TRP A 106 5.38 10.19 3.64
N PHE A 107 6.35 9.30 3.44
CA PHE A 107 7.21 8.81 4.52
C PHE A 107 8.02 9.93 5.13
N TYR A 108 8.64 10.78 4.31
CA TYR A 108 9.37 11.95 4.80
C TYR A 108 8.55 12.81 5.77
N VAL A 109 7.29 13.10 5.42
CA VAL A 109 6.38 13.87 6.27
C VAL A 109 6.10 13.11 7.57
N ARG A 110 5.75 11.82 7.50
CA ARG A 110 5.46 11.01 8.68
C ARG A 110 6.66 10.87 9.61
N GLU A 111 7.85 10.65 9.06
CA GLU A 111 9.10 10.51 9.81
C GLU A 111 9.46 11.80 10.53
N LYS A 112 9.30 12.96 9.88
CA LYS A 112 9.55 14.27 10.49
C LYS A 112 8.56 14.60 11.61
N PHE A 113 7.26 14.45 11.35
CA PHE A 113 6.23 14.74 12.37
C PHE A 113 6.20 13.69 13.48
N GLY A 114 6.54 12.45 13.14
CA GLY A 114 6.53 11.33 14.06
C GLY A 114 7.87 11.09 14.76
N ASN A 115 8.95 11.75 14.36
CA ASN A 115 10.29 11.54 14.91
C ASN A 115 10.71 10.05 14.95
N PHE A 116 10.57 9.37 13.82
CA PHE A 116 11.02 7.99 13.61
C PHE A 116 11.58 7.82 12.21
N SER A 117 12.23 6.68 11.94
CA SER A 117 12.68 6.29 10.60
C SER A 117 12.09 4.93 10.25
N VAL A 118 11.49 4.81 9.06
CA VAL A 118 11.00 3.55 8.50
C VAL A 118 12.19 2.71 8.06
N GLU A 119 13.15 3.30 7.33
CA GLU A 119 14.35 2.61 6.83
C GLU A 119 15.14 1.94 7.97
N ALA A 120 15.33 2.65 9.09
CA ALA A 120 16.05 2.10 10.23
C ALA A 120 15.34 0.88 10.88
N LYS A 121 14.03 0.72 10.68
CA LYS A 121 13.23 -0.35 11.29
C LYS A 121 12.86 -1.46 10.30
N HIS A 122 12.65 -1.10 9.04
CA HIS A 122 12.15 -1.94 7.95
C HIS A 122 12.94 -1.67 6.67
N PRO A 123 14.24 -2.01 6.64
CA PRO A 123 15.13 -1.62 5.55
C PRO A 123 14.76 -2.31 4.22
N LYS A 124 14.26 -3.56 4.21
CA LYS A 124 13.87 -4.24 2.97
C LYS A 124 12.64 -3.61 2.34
N PHE A 125 11.82 -2.95 3.14
CA PHE A 125 10.64 -2.24 2.67
C PHE A 125 10.96 -0.91 1.96
N ILE A 126 12.15 -0.36 2.20
CA ILE A 126 12.64 0.89 1.61
C ILE A 126 13.61 0.65 0.45
N ALA A 127 14.39 -0.45 0.52
CA ALA A 127 15.37 -0.86 -0.49
C ALA A 127 14.77 -1.07 -1.88
#